data_AF-A0A3D1TCS7-F1
#
_entry.id   AF-A0A3D1TCS7-F1
#
_cell.length_a   1.000
_cell.length_b   1.000
_cell.length_c   1.000
_cell.angle_alpha   90.00
_cell.angle_beta   90.00
_cell.angle_gamma   90.00
#
_symmetry.space_group_name_H-M   'P 1'
#
loop_
_entity.id
_entity.type
_entity.pdbx_description
1 polymer ?
#
loop_
_entity_poly.entity_id
_entity_poly.type
_entity_poly.pdbx_seq_one_letter_code
_entity_poly.pdbx_strand_id
1 'polypeptide(L)'
;MPPPPPPTAVPPTDQHPPEADQEPGTTRSLEPLTPARISNLIKEGIAAYNAERYDDAATAFRKVLRTQPDSPLANYNNGLVLYRLGLYQKAIEHWEAVVTDLPLMAKAQFNIGNAIVRLAEDNEENPTIEQAVETYRKALNQFQKAVELDRTDDDARRNFEIIYQRILELEHQKEKMAKITEETRQETLRLIAERRYAEAAGFIQEAVAQHEFLQETLSDLIQRSQALAQIFQETGP
;
A
#
# COMPACT_ATOMS: atom_id res chain seq x y z
N MET A 1 -0.19 -9.55 -28.94
CA MET A 1 -1.62 -9.57 -28.56
C MET A 1 -1.71 -9.08 -27.13
N PRO A 2 -2.73 -8.30 -26.72
CA PRO A 2 -2.90 -7.98 -25.31
C PRO A 2 -3.10 -9.27 -24.50
N PRO A 3 -2.71 -9.30 -23.21
CA PRO A 3 -2.99 -10.44 -22.35
C PRO A 3 -4.50 -10.71 -22.32
N PRO A 4 -4.93 -11.98 -22.25
CA PRO A 4 -6.34 -12.31 -22.16
C PRO A 4 -6.97 -11.57 -20.97
N PRO A 5 -8.21 -11.04 -21.12
CA PRO A 5 -8.90 -10.41 -19.99
C PRO A 5 -9.01 -11.41 -18.84
N PRO A 6 -8.93 -10.95 -17.57
CA PRO A 6 -9.06 -11.83 -16.43
C PRO A 6 -10.42 -12.56 -16.50
N PRO A 7 -10.49 -13.85 -16.08
CA PRO A 7 -11.77 -14.48 -15.86
C PRO A 7 -12.59 -13.60 -14.90
N THR A 8 -13.88 -13.45 -15.19
CA THR A 8 -14.82 -12.72 -14.33
C THR A 8 -14.66 -13.21 -12.90
N ALA A 9 -14.35 -12.28 -11.98
CA ALA A 9 -14.14 -12.58 -10.58
C ALA A 9 -15.37 -13.33 -10.04
N VAL A 10 -15.21 -14.63 -9.81
CA VAL A 10 -16.09 -15.34 -8.89
C VAL A 10 -15.71 -14.79 -7.51
N PRO A 11 -16.65 -14.24 -6.73
CA PRO A 11 -16.33 -13.71 -5.41
C PRO A 11 -15.68 -14.82 -4.58
N PRO A 12 -14.83 -14.49 -3.60
CA PRO A 12 -14.28 -15.50 -2.70
C PRO A 12 -15.47 -16.16 -2.02
N THR A 13 -15.81 -17.37 -2.47
CA THR A 13 -16.64 -18.24 -1.67
C THR A 13 -15.78 -18.55 -0.46
N ASP A 14 -16.33 -18.39 0.73
CA ASP A 14 -15.78 -18.89 1.99
C ASP A 14 -15.25 -20.31 1.77
N GLN A 15 -13.97 -20.38 1.45
CA GLN A 15 -13.21 -21.60 1.34
C GLN A 15 -11.98 -21.30 2.17
N HIS A 16 -12.16 -21.45 3.48
CA HIS A 16 -11.15 -22.15 4.25
C HIS A 16 -10.53 -23.21 3.31
N PRO A 17 -9.22 -23.15 3.02
CA PRO A 17 -8.59 -24.25 2.33
C PRO A 17 -8.94 -25.51 3.14
N PRO A 18 -9.14 -26.69 2.52
CA PRO A 18 -9.03 -27.88 3.31
C PRO A 18 -7.67 -27.77 4.01
N GLU A 19 -7.74 -27.72 5.35
CA GLU A 19 -6.64 -28.03 6.23
C GLU A 19 -5.90 -29.25 5.67
N ALA A 20 -4.65 -29.41 6.08
CA ALA A 20 -3.83 -30.55 5.73
C ALA A 20 -4.59 -31.88 5.94
N ASP A 21 -5.31 -32.33 4.92
CA ASP A 21 -5.74 -33.70 4.74
C ASP A 21 -4.48 -34.43 4.33
N GLN A 22 -3.74 -34.80 5.38
CA GLN A 22 -3.10 -36.09 5.42
C GLN A 22 -4.03 -37.07 4.71
N GLU A 23 -3.59 -37.65 3.59
CA GLU A 23 -4.24 -38.86 3.09
C GLU A 23 -4.35 -39.81 4.29
N PRO A 24 -5.57 -40.20 4.71
CA PRO A 24 -5.72 -41.07 5.87
C PRO A 24 -5.11 -42.42 5.49
N GLY A 25 -3.99 -42.74 6.16
CA GLY A 25 -3.47 -44.10 6.23
C GLY A 25 -3.12 -44.72 4.88
N THR A 26 -2.01 -44.29 4.27
CA THR A 26 -1.16 -45.25 3.56
C THR A 26 0.29 -44.81 3.70
N THR A 27 0.97 -45.30 4.73
CA THR A 27 2.44 -45.44 4.73
C THR A 27 2.85 -46.49 3.69
N ARG A 28 2.47 -46.29 2.42
CA ARG A 28 3.16 -46.93 1.31
C ARG A 28 4.42 -46.11 1.13
N SER A 29 5.56 -46.73 1.36
CA SER A 29 6.82 -46.30 0.75
C SER A 29 6.53 -46.00 -0.72
N LEU A 30 6.35 -44.72 -1.06
CA LEU A 30 6.03 -44.30 -2.41
C LEU A 30 7.28 -44.56 -3.23
N GLU A 31 7.23 -45.61 -4.06
CA GLU A 31 8.31 -45.86 -5.00
C GLU A 31 8.50 -44.60 -5.86
N PRO A 32 9.75 -44.17 -6.07
CA PRO A 32 10.03 -43.01 -6.91
C PRO A 32 9.44 -43.25 -8.31
N LEU A 33 8.71 -42.27 -8.81
CA LEU A 33 8.09 -42.35 -10.13
C LEU A 33 9.16 -42.55 -11.21
N THR A 34 8.89 -43.45 -12.17
CA THR A 34 9.79 -43.64 -13.32
C THR A 34 9.89 -42.35 -14.14
N PRO A 35 11.02 -42.08 -14.83
CA PRO A 35 11.14 -40.90 -15.70
C PRO A 35 10.02 -40.77 -16.74
N ALA A 36 9.57 -41.89 -17.31
CA ALA A 36 8.45 -41.93 -18.23
C ALA A 36 7.13 -41.50 -17.55
N ARG A 37 6.88 -41.94 -16.32
CA ARG A 37 5.70 -41.53 -15.56
C ARG A 37 5.74 -40.04 -15.21
N ILE A 38 6.91 -39.52 -14.82
CA ILE A 38 7.12 -38.09 -14.54
C ILE A 38 6.82 -37.26 -15.79
N SER A 39 7.38 -37.63 -16.95
CA SER A 39 7.13 -36.93 -18.21
C SER A 39 5.65 -36.92 -18.59
N ASN A 40 4.96 -38.06 -18.42
CA ASN A 40 3.52 -38.15 -18.69
C ASN A 40 2.70 -37.27 -17.74
N LEU A 41 3.01 -37.26 -16.43
CA LEU A 41 2.34 -36.39 -15.46
C LEU A 41 2.51 -34.90 -15.78
N ILE A 42 3.70 -34.49 -16.21
CA ILE A 42 3.92 -33.10 -16.64
C ILE A 42 3.04 -32.76 -17.84
N LYS A 43 2.99 -33.63 -18.86
CA LYS A 43 2.14 -33.43 -20.04
C LYS A 43 0.65 -33.40 -19.69
N GLU A 44 0.20 -34.33 -18.84
CA GLU A 44 -1.17 -34.38 -18.30
C GLU A 44 -1.51 -33.07 -17.57
N GLY A 45 -0.61 -32.58 -16.71
CA GLY A 45 -0.80 -31.33 -15.97
C GLY A 45 -0.88 -30.11 -16.88
N ILE A 46 0.00 -29.99 -17.88
CA ILE A 46 -0.04 -28.91 -18.86
C ILE A 46 -1.33 -28.97 -19.69
N ALA A 47 -1.74 -30.16 -20.14
CA ALA A 47 -2.98 -30.33 -20.89
C ALA A 47 -4.22 -29.97 -20.04
N ALA A 48 -4.23 -30.36 -18.76
CA ALA A 48 -5.29 -30.00 -17.83
C ALA A 48 -5.34 -28.49 -17.58
N TYR A 49 -4.20 -27.83 -17.41
CA TYR A 49 -4.11 -26.36 -17.27
C TYR A 49 -4.67 -25.64 -18.51
N ASN A 50 -4.29 -26.09 -19.71
CA ASN A 50 -4.79 -25.53 -20.96
C ASN A 50 -6.29 -25.75 -21.16
N ALA A 51 -6.84 -26.81 -20.57
CA ALA A 51 -8.27 -27.10 -20.53
C ALA A 51 -8.98 -26.45 -19.34
N GLU A 52 -8.31 -25.55 -18.61
CA GLU A 52 -8.82 -24.84 -17.42
C GLU A 52 -9.26 -25.75 -16.26
N ARG A 53 -8.80 -27.00 -16.26
CA ARG A 53 -9.00 -27.96 -15.16
C ARG A 53 -7.86 -27.83 -14.16
N TYR A 54 -7.90 -26.75 -13.37
CA TYR A 54 -6.80 -26.37 -12.48
C TYR A 54 -6.53 -27.37 -11.37
N ASP A 55 -7.55 -28.00 -10.78
CA ASP A 55 -7.37 -29.00 -9.72
C ASP A 55 -6.67 -30.27 -10.21
N ASP A 56 -7.02 -30.72 -11.43
CA ASP A 56 -6.36 -31.84 -12.11
C ASP A 56 -4.89 -31.50 -12.38
N ALA A 57 -4.63 -30.29 -12.88
CA ALA A 57 -3.29 -29.80 -13.16
C ALA A 57 -2.43 -29.74 -11.88
N ALA A 58 -2.95 -29.14 -10.81
CA ALA A 58 -2.30 -29.07 -9.50
C ALA A 58 -2.00 -30.47 -8.96
N THR A 59 -2.92 -31.42 -9.13
CA THR A 59 -2.74 -32.80 -8.69
C THR A 59 -1.62 -33.50 -9.46
N ALA A 60 -1.53 -33.30 -10.77
CA ALA A 60 -0.46 -33.86 -11.59
C ALA A 60 0.92 -33.28 -11.20
N PHE A 61 1.04 -31.96 -11.06
CA PHE A 61 2.30 -31.34 -10.66
C PHE A 61 2.72 -31.69 -9.23
N ARG A 62 1.78 -31.74 -8.26
CA ARG A 62 2.09 -32.20 -6.89
C ARG A 62 2.58 -33.65 -6.83
N LYS A 63 2.13 -34.53 -7.74
CA LYS A 63 2.68 -35.90 -7.83
C LYS A 63 4.14 -35.89 -8.30
N VAL A 64 4.48 -35.03 -9.26
CA VAL A 64 5.87 -34.86 -9.71
C VAL A 64 6.74 -34.28 -8.60
N LEU A 65 6.29 -33.20 -7.95
CA LEU A 65 7.03 -32.51 -6.89
C LEU A 65 7.28 -33.38 -5.66
N ARG A 66 6.44 -34.39 -5.39
CA ARG A 66 6.71 -35.39 -4.33
C ARG A 66 7.95 -36.25 -4.59
N THR A 67 8.30 -36.49 -5.86
CA THR A 67 9.51 -37.25 -6.24
C THR A 67 10.68 -36.35 -6.63
N GLN A 68 10.40 -35.18 -7.22
CA GLN A 68 11.38 -34.20 -7.65
C GLN A 68 10.98 -32.80 -7.12
N PRO A 69 11.25 -32.50 -5.84
CA PRO A 69 10.88 -31.22 -5.23
C PRO A 69 11.47 -30.02 -5.97
N ASP A 70 12.67 -30.17 -6.52
CA ASP A 70 13.42 -29.09 -7.18
C ASP A 70 13.19 -29.04 -8.70
N SER A 71 12.18 -29.75 -9.23
CA SER A 71 11.88 -29.76 -10.66
C SER A 71 11.47 -28.37 -11.15
N PRO A 72 12.29 -27.67 -11.97
CA PRO A 72 11.99 -26.29 -12.38
C PRO A 72 10.69 -26.21 -13.17
N LEU A 73 10.47 -27.19 -14.06
CA LEU A 73 9.27 -27.25 -14.90
C LEU A 73 8.00 -27.52 -14.09
N ALA A 74 8.06 -28.42 -13.10
CA ALA A 74 6.88 -28.72 -12.27
C ALA A 74 6.57 -27.55 -11.33
N ASN A 75 7.58 -26.94 -10.72
CA ASN A 75 7.42 -25.74 -9.89
C ASN A 75 6.85 -24.56 -10.69
N TYR A 76 7.42 -24.28 -11.86
CA TYR A 76 6.92 -23.21 -12.74
C TYR A 76 5.45 -23.39 -13.11
N ASN A 77 5.07 -24.58 -13.58
CA ASN A 77 3.68 -24.83 -14.00
C ASN A 77 2.71 -24.93 -12.81
N ASN A 78 3.13 -25.45 -11.66
CA ASN A 78 2.30 -25.43 -10.46
C ASN A 78 2.04 -24.00 -9.98
N GLY A 79 3.05 -23.12 -10.07
CA GLY A 79 2.88 -21.68 -9.82
C GLY A 79 1.84 -21.05 -10.76
N LEU A 80 1.87 -21.38 -12.05
CA LEU A 80 0.83 -20.92 -13.00
C LEU A 80 -0.57 -21.37 -12.59
N VAL A 81 -0.72 -22.64 -12.18
CA VAL A 81 -2.01 -23.17 -11.70
C VAL A 81 -2.49 -22.42 -10.47
N LEU A 82 -1.63 -22.24 -9.46
CA LEU A 82 -1.96 -21.53 -8.22
C LEU A 82 -2.34 -20.07 -8.46
N TYR A 83 -1.66 -19.40 -9.41
CA TYR A 83 -2.01 -18.05 -9.82
C TYR A 83 -3.42 -17.98 -10.43
N ARG A 84 -3.80 -18.95 -11.28
CA ARG A 84 -5.15 -19.01 -11.85
C ARG A 84 -6.23 -19.30 -10.80
N LEU A 85 -5.86 -19.95 -9.70
CA LEU A 85 -6.72 -20.19 -8.54
C LEU A 85 -6.76 -19.01 -7.56
N GLY A 86 -6.09 -17.88 -7.85
CA GLY A 86 -6.01 -16.72 -6.94
C GLY A 86 -5.10 -16.93 -5.72
N LEU A 87 -4.38 -18.05 -5.65
CA LEU A 87 -3.46 -18.38 -4.56
C LEU A 87 -2.08 -17.76 -4.81
N TYR A 88 -2.03 -16.43 -4.93
CA TYR A 88 -0.85 -15.69 -5.39
C TYR A 88 0.39 -15.91 -4.54
N GLN A 89 0.25 -15.93 -3.21
CA GLN A 89 1.41 -16.15 -2.31
C GLN A 89 2.03 -17.53 -2.52
N LYS A 90 1.21 -18.58 -2.67
CA LYS A 90 1.70 -19.94 -2.95
C LYS A 90 2.29 -20.04 -4.35
N ALA A 91 1.75 -19.30 -5.32
CA ALA A 91 2.34 -19.24 -6.66
C ALA A 91 3.76 -18.67 -6.63
N ILE A 92 3.99 -17.61 -5.85
CA ILE A 92 5.30 -17.01 -5.64
C ILE A 92 6.28 -18.02 -5.07
N GLU A 93 5.92 -18.76 -4.02
CA GLU A 93 6.78 -19.78 -3.40
C GLU A 93 7.28 -20.82 -4.43
N HIS A 94 6.38 -21.31 -5.29
CA HIS A 94 6.74 -22.25 -6.34
C HIS A 94 7.62 -21.63 -7.42
N TRP A 95 7.39 -20.37 -7.80
CA TRP A 95 8.25 -19.68 -8.77
C TRP A 95 9.63 -19.34 -8.20
N GLU A 96 9.75 -19.03 -6.91
CA GLU A 96 11.03 -18.82 -6.22
C GLU A 96 11.88 -20.09 -6.16
N ALA A 97 11.25 -21.27 -6.16
CA ALA A 97 11.95 -22.56 -6.24
C ALA A 97 12.55 -22.85 -7.63
N VAL A 98 12.20 -22.07 -8.67
CA VAL A 98 12.77 -22.20 -10.02
C VAL A 98 14.12 -21.49 -10.04
N VAL A 99 15.21 -22.21 -9.76
CA VAL A 99 16.57 -21.61 -9.63
C VAL A 99 17.64 -22.21 -10.55
N THR A 100 17.31 -23.27 -11.30
CA THR A 100 18.29 -24.02 -12.11
C THR A 100 18.04 -23.96 -13.62
N ASP A 101 16.95 -23.33 -14.08
CA ASP A 101 16.57 -23.21 -15.49
C ASP A 101 16.40 -21.73 -15.85
N LEU A 102 17.40 -21.14 -16.51
CA LEU A 102 17.44 -19.69 -16.81
C LEU A 102 16.20 -19.19 -17.58
N PRO A 103 15.75 -19.84 -18.67
CA PRO A 103 14.51 -19.46 -19.34
C PRO A 103 13.28 -19.49 -18.42
N LEU A 104 13.14 -20.51 -17.57
CA LEU A 104 12.02 -20.58 -16.63
C LEU A 104 12.17 -19.57 -15.48
N MET A 105 13.40 -19.27 -15.04
CA MET A 105 13.68 -18.24 -14.05
C MET A 105 13.19 -16.88 -14.55
N ALA A 106 13.48 -16.50 -15.81
CA ALA A 106 13.01 -15.23 -16.37
C ALA A 106 11.47 -15.13 -16.32
N LYS A 107 10.78 -16.17 -16.78
CA LYS A 107 9.31 -16.24 -16.75
C LYS A 107 8.75 -16.29 -15.33
N ALA A 108 9.43 -16.98 -14.42
CA ALA A 108 9.07 -17.04 -13.00
C ALA A 108 9.16 -15.64 -12.37
N GLN A 109 10.23 -14.89 -12.59
CA GLN A 109 10.37 -13.52 -12.09
C GLN A 109 9.29 -12.58 -12.64
N PHE A 110 8.98 -12.68 -13.94
CA PHE A 110 7.86 -11.94 -14.53
C PHE A 110 6.52 -12.27 -13.84
N ASN A 111 6.26 -13.55 -13.60
CA ASN A 111 5.02 -13.99 -12.97
C ASN A 111 4.95 -13.64 -11.47
N ILE A 112 6.07 -13.67 -10.74
CA ILE A 112 6.15 -13.17 -9.35
C ILE A 112 5.79 -11.68 -9.33
N GLY A 113 6.34 -10.87 -10.24
CA GLY A 113 5.98 -9.46 -10.37
C GLY A 113 4.48 -9.27 -10.55
N ASN A 114 3.85 -10.03 -11.44
CA ASN A 114 2.39 -9.99 -11.64
C ASN A 114 1.62 -10.42 -10.38
N ALA A 115 2.04 -11.48 -9.69
CA ALA A 115 1.38 -11.93 -8.47
C ALA A 115 1.48 -10.91 -7.34
N ILE A 116 2.60 -10.20 -7.20
CA ILE A 116 2.73 -9.11 -6.22
C ILE A 116 1.77 -7.97 -6.56
N VAL A 117 1.60 -7.63 -7.84
CA VAL A 117 0.62 -6.62 -8.27
C VAL A 117 -0.80 -7.06 -7.92
N ARG A 118 -1.16 -8.32 -8.18
CA ARG A 118 -2.47 -8.88 -7.80
C ARG A 118 -2.70 -8.84 -6.30
N LEU A 119 -1.71 -9.21 -5.50
CA LEU A 119 -1.78 -9.10 -4.04
C LEU A 119 -1.94 -7.65 -3.57
N ALA A 120 -1.37 -6.68 -4.27
CA ALA A 120 -1.55 -5.26 -3.96
C ALA A 120 -2.97 -4.76 -4.32
N GLU A 121 -3.53 -5.24 -5.44
CA GLU A 121 -4.88 -4.91 -5.91
C GLU A 121 -5.97 -5.53 -5.05
N ASP A 122 -5.78 -6.79 -4.61
CA ASP A 122 -6.76 -7.55 -3.83
C ASP A 122 -6.72 -7.19 -2.33
N ASN A 123 -5.71 -6.46 -1.88
CA ASN A 123 -5.64 -5.97 -0.50
C ASN A 123 -6.58 -4.75 -0.34
N GLU A 124 -7.88 -5.04 -0.25
CA GLU A 124 -8.98 -4.07 -0.07
C GLU A 124 -8.94 -3.34 1.29
N GLU A 125 -7.99 -3.66 2.18
CA GLU A 125 -7.85 -3.05 3.51
C GLU A 125 -7.16 -1.68 3.51
N ASN A 126 -7.27 -0.91 2.42
CA ASN A 126 -6.86 0.48 2.32
C ASN A 126 -5.38 0.72 2.73
N PRO A 127 -4.39 0.10 2.04
CA PRO A 127 -2.99 0.30 2.36
C PRO A 127 -2.63 1.79 2.25
N THR A 128 -1.81 2.29 3.18
CA THR A 128 -1.30 3.66 3.05
C THR A 128 -0.52 3.78 1.73
N ILE A 129 -0.41 4.99 1.18
CA ILE A 129 0.33 5.21 -0.07
C ILE A 129 1.75 4.63 0.02
N GLU A 130 2.39 4.71 1.19
CA GLU A 130 3.71 4.13 1.45
C GLU A 130 3.72 2.61 1.31
N GLN A 131 2.72 1.92 1.86
CA GLN A 131 2.62 0.46 1.78
C GLN A 131 2.36 -0.01 0.35
N ALA A 132 1.52 0.73 -0.39
CA ALA A 132 1.27 0.48 -1.81
C ALA A 132 2.56 0.67 -2.62
N VAL A 133 3.28 1.78 -2.42
CA VAL A 133 4.56 2.06 -3.09
C VAL A 133 5.59 0.97 -2.78
N GLU A 134 5.72 0.54 -1.52
CA GLU A 134 6.65 -0.52 -1.14
C GLU A 134 6.32 -1.85 -1.84
N THR A 135 5.04 -2.20 -1.92
CA THR A 135 4.59 -3.41 -2.62
C THR A 135 4.86 -3.33 -4.12
N TYR A 136 4.57 -2.19 -4.75
CA TYR A 136 4.88 -1.97 -6.16
C TYR A 136 6.39 -1.95 -6.43
N ARG A 137 7.23 -1.46 -5.51
CA ARG A 137 8.69 -1.56 -5.64
C ARG A 137 9.18 -3.00 -5.64
N LYS A 138 8.57 -3.87 -4.83
CA LYS A 138 8.84 -5.32 -4.89
C LYS A 138 8.48 -5.90 -6.25
N ALA A 139 7.29 -5.60 -6.78
CA ALA A 139 6.90 -6.04 -8.12
C ALA A 139 7.87 -5.53 -9.21
N LEU A 140 8.22 -4.25 -9.15
CA LEU A 140 9.16 -3.60 -10.07
C LEU A 140 10.53 -4.31 -10.08
N ASN A 141 11.04 -4.68 -8.90
CA ASN A 141 12.29 -5.43 -8.78
C ASN A 141 12.23 -6.80 -9.48
N GLN A 142 11.10 -7.50 -9.41
CA GLN A 142 10.97 -8.80 -10.09
C GLN A 142 10.86 -8.64 -11.61
N PHE A 143 10.15 -7.61 -12.10
CA PHE A 143 10.17 -7.30 -13.54
C PHE A 143 11.56 -6.92 -14.02
N GLN A 144 12.33 -6.16 -13.23
CA GLN A 144 13.72 -5.85 -13.54
C GLN A 144 14.56 -7.13 -13.66
N LYS A 145 14.48 -8.06 -12.70
CA LYS A 145 15.18 -9.35 -12.78
C LYS A 145 14.76 -10.16 -14.00
N ALA A 146 13.48 -10.15 -14.35
CA ALA A 146 12.99 -10.83 -15.54
C ALA A 146 13.65 -10.27 -16.82
N VAL A 147 13.74 -8.95 -16.96
CA VAL A 147 14.41 -8.28 -18.08
C VAL A 147 15.93 -8.50 -18.08
N GLU A 148 16.55 -8.60 -16.90
CA GLU A 148 17.97 -8.92 -16.78
C GLU A 148 18.29 -10.35 -17.24
N LEU A 149 17.40 -11.30 -16.94
CA LEU A 149 17.49 -12.69 -17.37
C LEU A 149 17.13 -12.90 -18.85
N ASP A 150 16.11 -12.18 -19.34
CA ASP A 150 15.69 -12.18 -20.74
C ASP A 150 15.46 -10.75 -21.25
N ARG A 151 16.47 -10.21 -21.92
CA ARG A 151 16.43 -8.87 -22.51
C ARG A 151 15.50 -8.77 -23.72
N THR A 152 14.90 -9.86 -24.20
CA THR A 152 13.95 -9.83 -25.31
C THR A 152 12.50 -9.77 -24.84
N ASP A 153 12.23 -10.00 -23.55
CA ASP A 153 10.89 -9.97 -22.97
C ASP A 153 10.29 -8.54 -22.95
N ASP A 154 9.50 -8.23 -23.99
CA ASP A 154 8.78 -6.96 -24.13
C ASP A 154 7.68 -6.78 -23.08
N ASP A 155 7.07 -7.87 -22.62
CA ASP A 155 5.98 -7.81 -21.64
C ASP A 155 6.52 -7.50 -20.25
N ALA A 156 7.66 -8.08 -19.86
CA ALA A 156 8.34 -7.71 -18.63
C ALA A 156 8.78 -6.24 -18.61
N ARG A 157 9.32 -5.72 -19.72
CA ARG A 157 9.65 -4.29 -19.86
C ARG A 157 8.41 -3.40 -19.75
N ARG A 158 7.32 -3.78 -20.42
CA ARG A 158 6.07 -3.02 -20.36
C ARG A 158 5.51 -2.98 -18.93
N ASN A 159 5.50 -4.12 -18.24
CA ASN A 159 5.01 -4.18 -16.86
C ASN A 159 5.91 -3.40 -15.90
N PHE A 160 7.23 -3.45 -16.09
CA PHE A 160 8.16 -2.58 -15.37
C PHE A 160 7.77 -1.10 -15.53
N GLU A 161 7.57 -0.63 -16.76
CA GLU A 161 7.20 0.76 -17.03
C GLU A 161 5.86 1.13 -16.38
N ILE A 162 4.83 0.28 -16.51
CA ILE A 162 3.51 0.52 -15.90
C ILE A 162 3.63 0.67 -14.39
N ILE A 163 4.35 -0.24 -13.73
CA ILE A 163 4.52 -0.21 -12.27
C ILE A 163 5.38 0.97 -11.83
N TYR A 164 6.41 1.34 -12.60
CA TYR A 164 7.20 2.53 -12.34
C TYR A 164 6.36 3.81 -12.40
N GLN A 165 5.53 3.97 -13.43
CA GLN A 165 4.60 5.10 -13.54
C GLN A 165 3.59 5.13 -12.40
N ARG A 166 3.09 3.96 -11.98
CA ARG A 166 2.17 3.86 -10.84
C ARG A 166 2.82 4.32 -9.54
N ILE A 167 4.08 3.98 -9.31
CA ILE A 167 4.85 4.45 -8.15
C ILE A 167 4.98 5.98 -8.19
N LEU A 168 5.36 6.56 -9.34
CA LEU A 168 5.49 8.01 -9.49
C LEU A 168 4.17 8.74 -9.22
N GLU A 169 3.05 8.20 -9.72
CA GLU A 169 1.72 8.76 -9.48
C GLU A 169 1.38 8.78 -7.98
N LEU A 170 1.62 7.66 -7.29
CA LEU A 170 1.38 7.54 -5.85
C LEU A 170 2.26 8.49 -5.04
N GLU A 171 3.55 8.60 -5.37
CA GLU A 171 4.47 9.53 -4.73
C GLU A 171 4.03 10.99 -4.92
N HIS A 172 3.56 11.34 -6.12
CA HIS A 172 3.02 12.67 -6.39
C HIS A 172 1.72 12.94 -5.60
N GLN A 173 0.82 11.95 -5.51
CA GLN A 173 -0.39 12.06 -4.69
C GLN A 173 -0.04 12.29 -3.21
N LYS A 174 0.96 11.58 -2.69
CA LYS A 174 1.48 11.77 -1.34
C LYS A 174 2.00 13.18 -1.10
N GLU A 175 2.80 13.71 -2.02
CA GLU A 175 3.33 15.08 -1.92
C GLU A 175 2.18 16.12 -1.90
N LYS A 176 1.19 15.95 -2.78
CA LYS A 176 0.00 16.82 -2.81
C LYS A 176 -0.79 16.76 -1.50
N MET A 177 -1.00 15.56 -0.94
CA MET A 177 -1.67 15.39 0.35
C MET A 177 -0.89 16.06 1.49
N ALA A 178 0.44 15.92 1.50
CA ALA A 178 1.30 16.56 2.49
C ALA A 178 1.20 18.10 2.40
N LYS A 179 1.19 18.66 1.19
CA LYS A 179 1.03 20.11 0.97
C LYS A 179 -0.32 20.63 1.46
N ILE A 180 -1.41 19.94 1.12
CA ILE A 180 -2.76 20.31 1.60
C ILE A 180 -2.82 20.27 3.12
N THR A 181 -2.21 19.25 3.74
CA THR A 181 -2.15 19.11 5.20
C THR A 181 -1.38 20.27 5.84
N GLU A 182 -0.26 20.66 5.25
CA GLU A 182 0.54 21.79 5.72
C GLU A 182 -0.18 23.13 5.55
N GLU A 183 -0.80 23.39 4.40
CA GLU A 183 -1.61 24.59 4.16
C GLU A 183 -2.76 24.70 5.16
N THR A 184 -3.46 23.59 5.40
CA THR A 184 -4.55 23.52 6.39
C THR A 184 -4.03 23.81 7.81
N ARG A 185 -2.85 23.28 8.15
CA ARG A 185 -2.19 23.53 9.44
C ARG A 185 -1.84 25.01 9.61
N GLN A 186 -1.25 25.63 8.59
CA GLN A 186 -0.87 27.04 8.60
C GLN A 186 -2.09 27.97 8.74
N GLU A 187 -3.16 27.70 7.98
CA GLU A 187 -4.39 28.48 8.09
C GLU A 187 -5.03 28.33 9.47
N THR A 188 -5.02 27.12 10.04
CA THR A 188 -5.51 26.89 11.40
C THR A 188 -4.72 27.70 12.44
N LEU A 189 -3.39 27.72 12.32
CA LEU A 189 -2.52 28.51 13.22
C LEU A 189 -2.76 30.01 13.06
N ARG A 190 -2.95 30.48 11.83
CA ARG A 190 -3.27 31.87 11.53
C ARG A 190 -4.58 32.30 12.20
N LEU A 191 -5.65 31.53 12.05
CA LEU A 191 -6.95 31.81 12.68
C LEU A 191 -6.87 31.84 14.21
N ILE A 192 -6.07 30.94 14.80
CA ILE A 192 -5.80 30.95 16.25
C ILE A 192 -5.08 32.24 16.66
N ALA A 193 -4.09 32.67 15.89
CA ALA A 193 -3.35 33.90 16.18
C ALA A 193 -4.27 35.13 16.05
N GLU A 194 -5.02 35.25 14.96
CA GLU A 194 -5.97 36.36 14.72
C GLU A 194 -6.99 36.48 15.86
N ARG A 195 -7.56 35.35 16.32
CA ARG A 195 -8.46 35.34 17.47
C ARG A 195 -7.80 35.86 18.75
N ARG A 196 -6.58 35.41 19.06
CA ARG A 196 -5.84 35.86 20.24
C ARG A 196 -5.50 37.36 20.17
N TYR A 197 -5.12 37.86 19.00
CA TYR A 197 -4.87 39.29 18.80
C TYR A 197 -6.15 40.11 19.00
N ALA A 198 -7.29 39.66 18.48
CA ALA A 198 -8.58 40.33 18.69
C ALA A 198 -8.97 40.36 20.17
N GLU A 199 -8.80 39.25 20.89
CA GLU A 199 -9.05 39.18 22.34
C GLU A 199 -8.13 40.15 23.12
N ALA A 200 -6.82 40.16 22.82
CA ALA A 200 -5.86 41.06 23.45
C ALA A 200 -6.14 42.55 23.15
N ALA A 201 -6.51 42.87 21.91
CA ALA A 201 -6.88 44.22 21.51
C ALA A 201 -8.12 44.72 22.28
N GLY A 202 -9.10 43.84 22.52
CA GLY A 202 -10.26 44.14 23.37
C GLY A 202 -9.86 44.52 24.80
N PHE A 203 -8.97 43.73 25.43
CA PHE A 203 -8.47 44.05 26.77
C PHE A 203 -7.70 45.37 26.82
N ILE A 204 -6.90 45.68 25.80
CA ILE A 204 -6.15 46.95 25.73
C ILE A 204 -7.12 48.12 25.58
N GLN A 205 -8.12 48.02 24.71
CA GLN A 205 -9.13 49.07 24.54
C GLN A 205 -9.90 49.32 25.84
N GLU A 206 -10.26 48.26 26.56
CA GLU A 206 -10.92 48.37 27.87
C GLU A 206 -10.01 49.05 28.90
N ALA A 207 -8.73 48.68 28.95
CA ALA A 207 -7.75 49.30 29.85
C ALA A 207 -7.51 50.80 29.53
N VAL A 208 -7.45 51.16 28.24
CA VAL A 208 -7.32 52.56 27.81
C VAL A 208 -8.55 53.37 28.22
N ALA A 209 -9.76 52.86 27.97
CA ALA A 209 -11.00 53.51 28.36
C ALA A 209 -11.08 53.72 29.89
N GLN A 210 -10.64 52.74 30.68
CA GLN A 210 -10.54 52.87 32.13
C GLN A 210 -9.52 53.95 32.54
N HIS A 211 -8.36 54.02 31.86
CA HIS A 211 -7.35 55.02 32.17
C HIS A 211 -7.84 56.45 31.86
N GLU A 212 -8.46 56.67 30.70
CA GLU A 212 -9.03 57.96 30.30
C GLU A 212 -10.09 58.42 31.30
N PHE A 213 -11.00 57.53 31.70
CA PHE A 213 -12.00 57.81 32.73
C PHE A 213 -11.37 58.22 34.08
N LEU A 214 -10.29 57.53 34.50
CA LEU A 214 -9.55 57.89 35.70
C LEU A 214 -8.86 59.26 35.59
N GLN A 215 -8.37 59.64 34.41
CA GLN A 215 -7.77 60.96 34.20
C GLN A 215 -8.81 62.08 34.28
N GLU A 216 -9.99 61.90 33.66
CA GLU A 216 -11.08 62.87 33.72
C GLU A 216 -11.55 63.09 35.18
N THR A 217 -11.76 61.99 35.92
CA THR A 217 -12.18 62.07 37.33
C THR A 217 -11.13 62.74 38.21
N LEU A 218 -9.84 62.47 38.00
CA LEU A 218 -8.76 63.14 38.73
C LEU A 218 -8.70 64.64 38.41
N SER A 219 -8.88 65.01 37.13
CA SER A 219 -8.86 66.39 36.69
C SER A 219 -10.02 67.20 37.31
N ASP A 220 -11.23 66.64 37.35
CA ASP A 220 -12.39 67.25 38.02
C ASP A 220 -12.14 67.41 39.53
N LEU A 221 -11.54 66.41 40.18
CA LEU A 221 -11.19 66.48 41.60
C LEU A 221 -10.16 67.60 41.88
N ILE A 222 -9.14 67.73 41.03
CA ILE A 222 -8.15 68.80 41.13
C ILE A 222 -8.82 70.17 40.97
N GLN A 223 -9.66 70.36 39.95
CA GLN A 223 -10.38 71.62 39.74
C GLN A 223 -11.25 71.99 40.94
N ARG A 224 -12.01 71.04 41.49
CA ARG A 224 -12.82 71.27 42.70
C ARG A 224 -11.97 71.64 43.91
N SER A 225 -10.82 70.99 44.10
CA SER A 225 -9.91 71.30 45.20
C SER A 225 -9.32 72.72 45.09
N GLN A 226 -8.98 73.16 43.87
CA GLN A 226 -8.49 74.51 43.60
C GLN A 226 -9.57 75.56 43.84
N ALA A 227 -10.80 75.30 43.38
CA ALA A 227 -11.94 76.19 43.62
C ALA A 227 -12.22 76.34 45.12
N LEU A 228 -12.20 75.24 45.89
CA LEU A 228 -12.34 75.29 47.35
C LEU A 228 -11.21 76.07 48.03
N ALA A 229 -9.97 75.89 47.57
CA ALA A 229 -8.82 76.64 48.09
C ALA A 229 -8.93 78.15 47.80
N GLN A 230 -9.41 78.54 46.61
CA GLN A 230 -9.69 79.93 46.27
C GLN A 230 -10.77 80.54 47.18
N ILE A 231 -11.89 79.83 47.35
CA ILE A 231 -12.96 80.25 48.27
C ILE A 231 -12.37 80.47 49.67
N PHE A 232 -11.55 79.53 50.17
CA PHE A 232 -10.92 79.67 51.48
C PHE A 232 -9.92 80.86 51.57
N GLN A 233 -9.26 81.24 50.49
CA GLN A 233 -8.42 82.46 50.45
C GLN A 233 -9.26 83.74 50.43
N GLU A 234 -10.44 83.71 49.82
CA GLU A 234 -11.37 84.85 49.75
C GLU A 234 -12.25 84.99 51.00
N THR A 235 -12.48 83.89 51.74
CA THR A 235 -13.39 83.82 52.90
C THR A 235 -12.73 83.36 54.21
N GLY A 236 -11.42 83.10 54.22
CA GLY A 236 -10.65 82.73 55.41
C GLY A 236 -10.49 83.90 56.39
N PRO A 237 -10.29 83.61 57.69
CA PRO A 237 -10.61 84.49 58.83
C PRO A 237 -9.90 85.85 58.84
#